data_AF-A0A7J7S2N1-F1
#
_entry.id   AF-A0A7J7S2N1-F1
#
_cell.length_a   1.000
_cell.length_b   1.000
_cell.length_c   1.000
_cell.angle_alpha   90.00
_cell.angle_beta   90.00
_cell.angle_gamma   90.00
#
_symmetry.space_group_name_H-M   'P 1'
#
loop_
_entity.id
_entity.type
_entity.pdbx_description
1 polymer ?
#
loop_
_entity_poly.entity_id
_entity_poly.type
_entity_poly.pdbx_seq_one_letter_code
_entity_poly.pdbx_strand_id
1 'polypeptide(L)'
;MEWVRNIVANRLASDGATWAEIFKRFNSGTYNNQWMIVDYKAFVPGGPSAGSGVLTVLEQIPGMVVVADKTAELYEKTYWASYNIPSFESVFNASGLPGLVAQYGDWFSYDRNPRAQIFRRDQSLVHDVDSMIQLIRYNDFLHDPLSLCKACRPQPNGENAISARSDLNPANGSYPFQALQQRSHGGIDAKVTSMALAKALRLVAVSGPTWDQVPPFQWSTSPFSGLLHMGQPDLWKFAPVKVSWD
;
A
#
# COMPACT_ATOMS: atom_id res chain seq x y z
N MET A 1 -19.56 -9.44 7.53
CA MET A 1 -18.13 -9.13 7.74
C MET A 1 -17.48 -8.87 6.40
N GLU A 2 -16.45 -8.01 6.36
CA GLU A 2 -15.80 -7.59 5.12
C GLU A 2 -15.21 -8.75 4.31
N TRP A 3 -14.52 -9.70 4.94
CA TRP A 3 -13.88 -10.81 4.23
C TRP A 3 -14.86 -11.67 3.40
N VAL A 4 -16.10 -11.85 3.89
CA VAL A 4 -17.15 -12.57 3.14
C VAL A 4 -17.57 -11.76 1.92
N ARG A 5 -17.74 -10.44 2.09
CA ARG A 5 -18.14 -9.53 0.99
C ARG A 5 -17.07 -9.48 -0.10
N ASN A 6 -15.79 -9.42 0.30
CA ASN A 6 -14.65 -9.50 -0.61
C ASN A 6 -14.68 -10.79 -1.45
N ILE A 7 -14.79 -11.96 -0.80
CA ILE A 7 -14.83 -13.25 -1.51
C ILE A 7 -16.03 -13.34 -2.47
N VAL A 8 -17.21 -12.91 -2.05
CA VAL A 8 -18.41 -12.93 -2.88
C VAL A 8 -18.25 -12.01 -4.09
N ALA A 9 -17.73 -10.79 -3.90
CA ALA A 9 -17.47 -9.86 -4.99
C ALA A 9 -16.45 -10.42 -5.99
N ASN A 10 -15.33 -10.99 -5.52
CA ASN A 10 -14.32 -11.60 -6.39
C ASN A 10 -14.86 -12.78 -7.22
N ARG A 11 -15.83 -13.53 -6.71
CA ARG A 11 -16.40 -14.68 -7.44
C ARG A 11 -17.44 -14.29 -8.48
N LEU A 12 -18.18 -13.21 -8.24
CA LEU A 12 -19.39 -12.88 -9.02
C LEU A 12 -19.19 -11.72 -10.00
N ALA A 13 -18.18 -10.87 -9.77
CA ALA A 13 -17.96 -9.69 -10.60
C ALA A 13 -17.47 -10.04 -12.01
N SER A 14 -18.01 -9.35 -13.00
CA SER A 14 -17.50 -9.36 -14.39
C SER A 14 -16.60 -8.18 -14.69
N ASP A 15 -16.65 -7.11 -13.89
CA ASP A 15 -15.98 -5.82 -14.09
C ASP A 15 -15.89 -5.05 -12.76
N GLY A 16 -15.23 -3.89 -12.78
CA GLY A 16 -15.06 -3.07 -11.58
C GLY A 16 -16.35 -2.53 -10.96
N ALA A 17 -17.33 -2.15 -11.80
CA ALA A 17 -18.59 -1.59 -11.34
C ALA A 17 -19.47 -2.65 -10.63
N THR A 18 -19.58 -3.85 -11.22
CA THR A 18 -20.29 -4.99 -10.64
C THR A 18 -19.60 -5.49 -9.37
N TRP A 19 -18.26 -5.50 -9.32
CA TRP A 19 -17.53 -5.80 -8.09
C TRP A 19 -17.92 -4.86 -6.96
N ALA A 20 -17.88 -3.54 -7.22
CA ALA A 20 -18.24 -2.52 -6.25
C ALA A 20 -19.69 -2.65 -5.78
N GLU A 21 -20.61 -2.95 -6.70
CA GLU A 21 -22.04 -3.06 -6.40
C GLU A 21 -22.40 -4.32 -5.59
N ILE A 22 -21.61 -5.38 -5.73
CA ILE A 22 -21.74 -6.58 -4.90
C ILE A 22 -21.09 -6.33 -3.53
N PHE A 23 -19.88 -5.78 -3.50
CA PHE A 23 -19.10 -5.59 -2.28
C PHE A 23 -19.76 -4.64 -1.27
N LYS A 24 -20.43 -3.58 -1.75
CA LYS A 24 -21.03 -2.56 -0.89
C LYS A 24 -22.28 -3.03 -0.13
N ARG A 25 -22.89 -4.15 -0.56
CA ARG A 25 -24.07 -4.72 0.09
C ARG A 25 -23.74 -5.16 1.51
N PHE A 26 -24.60 -4.82 2.46
CA PHE A 26 -24.43 -5.15 3.88
C PHE A 26 -23.06 -4.68 4.43
N ASN A 27 -22.65 -3.46 4.08
CA ASN A 27 -21.45 -2.83 4.61
C ASN A 27 -21.40 -2.97 6.13
N SER A 28 -20.33 -3.58 6.64
CA SER A 28 -20.14 -3.87 8.05
C SER A 28 -19.44 -2.75 8.83
N GLY A 29 -18.84 -1.76 8.15
CA GLY A 29 -17.99 -0.76 8.80
C GLY A 29 -16.72 -1.33 9.44
N THR A 30 -16.36 -2.57 9.08
CA THR A 30 -15.18 -3.27 9.59
C THR A 30 -14.22 -3.55 8.44
N TYR A 31 -12.92 -3.55 8.74
CA TYR A 31 -11.85 -3.63 7.74
C TYR A 31 -12.05 -2.58 6.62
N ASN A 32 -12.00 -1.31 7.02
CA ASN A 32 -12.30 -0.17 6.18
C ASN A 32 -11.12 0.12 5.25
N ASN A 33 -11.33 -0.06 3.94
CA ASN A 33 -10.28 -0.07 2.93
C ASN A 33 -10.60 0.90 1.78
N GLN A 34 -9.56 1.31 1.06
CA GLN A 34 -9.65 1.72 -0.33
C GLN A 34 -9.38 0.49 -1.21
N TRP A 35 -10.39 0.05 -1.94
CA TRP A 35 -10.32 -1.02 -2.92
C TRP A 35 -10.03 -0.45 -4.30
N MET A 36 -9.07 -1.05 -5.00
CA MET A 36 -8.73 -0.74 -6.38
C MET A 36 -9.03 -1.98 -7.23
N ILE A 37 -9.99 -1.85 -8.14
CA ILE A 37 -10.39 -2.93 -9.04
C ILE A 37 -9.90 -2.57 -10.43
N VAL A 38 -8.91 -3.33 -10.91
CA VAL A 38 -8.30 -3.14 -12.23
C VAL A 38 -8.87 -4.18 -13.18
N ASP A 39 -9.56 -3.73 -14.22
CA ASP A 39 -10.09 -4.62 -15.25
C ASP A 39 -9.19 -4.63 -16.50
N TYR A 40 -8.31 -5.64 -16.58
CA TYR A 40 -7.46 -5.82 -17.75
C TYR A 40 -8.23 -6.10 -19.06
N LYS A 41 -9.52 -6.48 -19.00
CA LYS A 41 -10.34 -6.65 -20.22
C LYS A 41 -10.63 -5.31 -20.90
N ALA A 42 -10.65 -4.21 -20.12
CA ALA A 42 -10.85 -2.86 -20.62
C ALA A 42 -9.55 -2.17 -21.06
N PHE A 43 -8.39 -2.77 -20.78
CA PHE A 43 -7.08 -2.20 -21.11
C PHE A 43 -6.56 -2.70 -22.47
N VAL A 44 -6.23 -1.77 -23.36
CA VAL A 44 -5.65 -2.06 -24.68
C VAL A 44 -4.19 -1.58 -24.73
N PRO A 45 -3.19 -2.48 -24.85
CA PRO A 45 -1.79 -2.11 -24.94
C PRO A 45 -1.51 -1.13 -26.10
N GLY A 46 -0.82 -0.03 -25.79
CA GLY A 46 -0.52 1.03 -26.77
C GLY A 46 -1.74 1.85 -27.22
N GLY A 47 -2.94 1.57 -26.71
CA GLY A 47 -4.15 2.33 -27.00
C GLY A 47 -4.29 3.58 -26.14
N PRO A 48 -5.12 4.55 -26.57
CA PRO A 48 -5.50 5.71 -25.77
C PRO A 48 -6.41 5.31 -24.60
N SER A 49 -6.77 6.28 -23.76
CA SER A 49 -7.76 6.08 -22.69
C SER A 49 -9.09 5.56 -23.25
N ALA A 50 -9.61 4.50 -22.62
CA ALA A 50 -10.96 3.99 -22.89
C ALA A 50 -12.07 4.89 -22.29
N GLY A 51 -11.70 5.93 -21.53
CA GLY A 51 -12.63 6.82 -20.82
C GLY A 51 -13.17 6.24 -19.51
N SER A 52 -13.44 4.93 -19.46
CA SER A 52 -13.95 4.22 -18.27
C SER A 52 -13.58 2.73 -18.31
N GLY A 53 -13.85 2.03 -17.20
CA GLY A 53 -13.80 0.57 -17.08
C GLY A 53 -12.46 0.00 -16.63
N VAL A 54 -11.33 0.71 -16.78
CA VAL A 54 -10.00 0.18 -16.45
C VAL A 54 -9.76 0.18 -14.94
N LEU A 55 -10.09 1.26 -14.24
CA LEU A 55 -9.89 1.37 -12.79
C LEU A 55 -11.16 1.83 -12.10
N THR A 56 -11.70 1.01 -11.21
CA THR A 56 -12.74 1.40 -10.25
C THR A 56 -12.13 1.51 -8.85
N VAL A 57 -12.38 2.62 -8.17
CA VAL A 57 -11.97 2.84 -6.78
C VAL A 57 -13.20 2.87 -5.87
N LEU A 58 -13.14 2.11 -4.78
CA LEU A 58 -14.17 2.05 -3.75
C LEU A 58 -13.56 2.33 -2.38
N GLU A 59 -14.16 3.20 -1.59
CA GLU A 59 -13.76 3.43 -0.19
C GLU A 59 -14.93 3.17 0.75
N GLN A 60 -14.64 2.51 1.87
CA GLN A 60 -15.62 2.13 2.86
C GLN A 60 -15.23 2.65 4.24
N ILE A 61 -16.20 3.20 4.96
CA ILE A 61 -16.18 3.44 6.42
C ILE A 61 -17.51 2.96 7.03
N PRO A 62 -17.69 2.95 8.37
CA PRO A 62 -18.98 2.62 8.96
C PRO A 62 -20.12 3.49 8.41
N GLY A 63 -21.15 2.85 7.84
CA GLY A 63 -22.34 3.53 7.32
C GLY A 63 -22.16 4.22 5.95
N MET A 64 -20.97 4.22 5.34
CA MET A 64 -20.73 4.92 4.07
C MET A 64 -19.81 4.10 3.15
N VAL A 65 -20.19 4.05 1.87
CA VAL A 65 -19.36 3.52 0.78
C VAL A 65 -19.42 4.51 -0.38
N VAL A 66 -18.25 4.91 -0.89
CA VAL A 66 -18.13 5.78 -2.07
C VAL A 66 -17.42 5.00 -3.16
N VAL A 67 -17.92 5.12 -4.39
CA VAL A 67 -17.41 4.40 -5.57
C VAL A 67 -17.25 5.38 -6.71
N ALA A 68 -16.14 5.32 -7.43
CA ALA A 68 -15.97 6.04 -8.68
C ALA A 68 -15.11 5.24 -9.68
N ASP A 69 -15.41 5.41 -10.95
CA ASP A 69 -14.47 5.07 -12.02
C ASP A 69 -13.35 6.13 -12.04
N LYS A 70 -12.10 5.68 -11.94
CA LYS A 70 -10.89 6.50 -11.92
C LYS A 70 -10.02 6.27 -13.16
N THR A 71 -10.58 5.72 -14.22
CA THR A 71 -9.88 5.48 -15.49
C THR A 71 -9.33 6.77 -16.09
N ALA A 72 -10.13 7.83 -16.18
CA ALA A 72 -9.66 9.11 -16.73
C ALA A 72 -8.45 9.66 -15.96
N GLU A 73 -8.54 9.66 -14.62
CA GLU A 73 -7.46 10.12 -13.74
C GLU A 73 -6.20 9.24 -13.83
N LEU A 74 -6.38 7.91 -13.94
CA LEU A 74 -5.27 6.98 -14.14
C LEU A 74 -4.50 7.27 -15.44
N TYR A 75 -5.20 7.54 -16.55
CA TYR A 75 -4.57 7.86 -17.82
C TYR A 75 -3.94 9.26 -17.84
N GLU A 76 -4.56 10.23 -17.16
CA GLU A 76 -4.02 11.59 -17.04
C GLU A 76 -2.74 11.62 -16.20
N LYS A 77 -2.76 10.99 -15.03
CA LYS A 77 -1.62 10.98 -14.10
C LYS A 77 -0.59 9.90 -14.39
N THR A 78 -0.95 8.91 -15.21
CA THR A 78 -0.20 7.68 -15.53
C THR A 78 0.01 6.70 -14.36
N TYR A 79 -0.55 6.98 -13.19
CA TYR A 79 -0.51 6.08 -12.02
C TYR A 79 -1.69 6.33 -11.06
N TRP A 80 -1.95 5.36 -10.19
CA TRP A 80 -2.78 5.52 -9.00
C TRP A 80 -2.02 4.94 -7.79
N ALA A 81 -1.84 5.72 -6.74
CA ALA A 81 -1.15 5.30 -5.52
C ALA A 81 -2.13 5.21 -4.33
N SER A 82 -1.86 4.29 -3.40
CA SER A 82 -2.69 4.07 -2.22
C SER A 82 -1.81 3.86 -0.98
N TYR A 83 -2.15 4.50 0.14
CA TYR A 83 -1.25 4.60 1.31
C TYR A 83 -2.01 4.90 2.62
N ASN A 84 -3.10 4.17 2.88
CA ASN A 84 -3.89 4.24 4.12
C ASN A 84 -4.63 5.56 4.39
N ILE A 85 -4.70 6.48 3.42
CA ILE A 85 -5.48 7.71 3.52
C ILE A 85 -6.54 7.70 2.39
N PRO A 86 -7.83 7.88 2.70
CA PRO A 86 -8.90 7.92 1.71
C PRO A 86 -8.72 9.09 0.75
N SER A 87 -8.95 8.82 -0.53
CA SER A 87 -8.86 9.72 -1.67
C SER A 87 -10.16 10.50 -1.90
N PHE A 88 -11.32 9.96 -1.51
CA PHE A 88 -12.57 10.69 -1.61
C PHE A 88 -12.70 11.65 -0.42
N GLU A 89 -12.83 12.94 -0.71
CA GLU A 89 -12.93 13.99 0.31
C GLU A 89 -14.06 13.74 1.31
N SER A 90 -15.20 13.22 0.85
CA SER A 90 -16.33 12.86 1.72
C SER A 90 -15.95 11.78 2.75
N VAL A 91 -15.19 10.76 2.34
CA VAL A 91 -14.70 9.69 3.24
C VAL A 91 -13.60 10.21 4.16
N PHE A 92 -12.68 11.03 3.64
CA PHE A 92 -11.65 11.70 4.42
C PHE A 92 -12.25 12.53 5.56
N ASN A 93 -13.23 13.37 5.24
CA ASN A 93 -13.90 14.23 6.22
C ASN A 93 -14.72 13.40 7.23
N ALA A 94 -15.51 12.44 6.76
CA ALA A 94 -16.38 11.63 7.62
C ALA A 94 -15.61 10.67 8.55
N SER A 95 -14.38 10.29 8.21
CA SER A 95 -13.52 9.42 9.04
C SER A 95 -12.72 10.17 10.12
N GLY A 96 -12.83 11.50 10.21
CA GLY A 96 -12.20 12.30 11.26
C GLY A 96 -10.74 12.68 11.00
N LEU A 97 -10.20 12.39 9.81
CA LEU A 97 -8.82 12.74 9.44
C LEU A 97 -8.50 14.25 9.46
N PRO A 98 -9.43 15.19 9.17
CA PRO A 98 -9.15 16.62 9.33
C PRO A 98 -8.65 16.98 10.74
N GLY A 99 -9.18 16.33 11.78
CA GLY A 99 -8.72 16.54 13.16
C GLY A 99 -7.27 16.09 13.37
N LEU A 100 -6.87 14.96 12.77
CA LEU A 100 -5.49 14.46 12.84
C LEU A 100 -4.53 15.31 12.01
N VAL A 101 -4.97 15.87 10.87
CA VAL A 101 -4.18 16.85 10.12
C VAL A 101 -3.98 18.11 10.96
N ALA A 102 -5.01 18.62 11.64
CA ALA A 102 -4.86 19.78 12.51
C ALA A 102 -3.90 19.52 13.68
N GLN A 103 -3.90 18.31 14.23
CA GLN A 103 -3.08 17.94 15.38
C GLN A 103 -1.63 17.57 15.03
N TYR A 104 -1.43 16.78 13.96
CA TYR A 104 -0.15 16.15 13.63
C TYR A 104 0.40 16.55 12.26
N GLY A 105 -0.34 17.38 11.51
CA GLY A 105 0.08 17.92 10.23
C GLY A 105 0.02 16.90 9.08
N ASP A 106 0.96 17.08 8.14
CA ASP A 106 0.90 16.46 6.82
C ASP A 106 1.02 14.93 6.80
N TRP A 107 1.43 14.30 7.90
CA TRP A 107 1.45 12.84 7.98
C TRP A 107 0.06 12.22 7.74
N PHE A 108 -1.01 12.93 8.10
CA PHE A 108 -2.40 12.51 7.85
C PHE A 108 -3.04 13.19 6.63
N SER A 109 -2.29 14.01 5.88
CA SER A 109 -2.77 14.63 4.66
C SER A 109 -2.71 13.63 3.49
N TYR A 110 -3.76 13.57 2.67
CA TYR A 110 -3.80 12.70 1.50
C TYR A 110 -2.64 12.94 0.53
N ASP A 111 -2.35 14.21 0.21
CA ASP A 111 -1.34 14.53 -0.80
C ASP A 111 0.05 14.86 -0.24
N ARG A 112 0.16 15.11 1.08
CA ARG A 112 1.41 15.60 1.69
C ARG A 112 2.04 14.63 2.68
N ASN A 113 1.45 13.46 2.93
CA ASN A 113 2.11 12.44 3.73
C ASN A 113 3.38 11.89 3.03
N PRO A 114 4.35 11.32 3.77
CA PRO A 114 5.60 10.83 3.20
C PRO A 114 5.44 9.91 1.99
N ARG A 115 4.53 8.93 2.05
CA ARG A 115 4.33 7.96 0.95
C ARG A 115 3.74 8.63 -0.28
N ALA A 116 2.77 9.54 -0.12
CA ALA A 116 2.24 10.32 -1.24
C ALA A 116 3.35 11.14 -1.93
N GLN A 117 4.24 11.74 -1.15
CA GLN A 117 5.36 12.51 -1.70
C GLN A 117 6.40 11.62 -2.41
N ILE A 118 6.74 10.46 -1.83
CA ILE A 118 7.66 9.50 -2.46
C ILE A 118 7.07 8.97 -3.77
N PHE A 119 5.80 8.55 -3.78
CA PHE A 119 5.13 8.14 -5.02
C PHE A 119 5.10 9.26 -6.05
N ARG A 120 4.77 10.50 -5.65
CA ARG A 120 4.77 11.65 -6.56
C ARG A 120 6.14 11.89 -7.20
N ARG A 121 7.22 11.69 -6.45
CA ARG A 121 8.61 11.86 -6.92
C ARG A 121 9.05 10.71 -7.84
N ASP A 122 8.75 9.46 -7.45
CA ASP A 122 9.48 8.29 -7.97
C ASP A 122 8.64 7.38 -8.88
N GLN A 123 7.30 7.54 -8.93
CA GLN A 123 6.44 6.63 -9.72
C GLN A 123 6.85 6.53 -11.20
N SER A 124 7.34 7.63 -11.79
CA SER A 124 7.73 7.69 -13.21
C SER A 124 9.01 6.92 -13.50
N LEU A 125 9.76 6.51 -12.48
CA LEU A 125 10.94 5.66 -12.60
C LEU A 125 10.56 4.20 -12.83
N VAL A 126 9.30 3.82 -12.59
CA VAL A 126 8.79 2.46 -12.82
C VAL A 126 8.43 2.28 -14.29
N HIS A 127 9.19 1.43 -14.98
CA HIS A 127 9.03 1.17 -16.42
C HIS A 127 8.88 -0.32 -16.74
N ASP A 128 9.04 -1.19 -15.75
CA ASP A 128 8.89 -2.64 -15.87
C ASP A 128 8.55 -3.28 -14.50
N VAL A 129 8.48 -4.62 -14.47
CA VAL A 129 8.15 -5.38 -13.26
C VAL A 129 9.25 -5.25 -12.19
N ASP A 130 10.52 -5.20 -12.59
CA ASP A 130 11.63 -5.17 -11.64
C ASP A 130 11.75 -3.80 -10.96
N SER A 131 11.64 -2.71 -11.73
CA SER A 131 11.57 -1.35 -11.22
C SER A 131 10.31 -1.12 -10.36
N MET A 132 9.19 -1.78 -10.65
CA MET A 132 8.02 -1.78 -9.76
C MET A 132 8.33 -2.46 -8.42
N ILE A 133 8.97 -3.62 -8.44
CA ILE A 133 9.39 -4.31 -7.20
C ILE A 133 10.33 -3.42 -6.39
N GLN A 134 11.28 -2.74 -7.03
CA GLN A 134 12.19 -1.79 -6.37
C GLN A 134 11.43 -0.66 -5.68
N LEU A 135 10.48 -0.01 -6.36
CA LEU A 135 9.70 1.08 -5.74
C LEU A 135 8.83 0.57 -4.58
N ILE A 136 8.15 -0.56 -4.75
CA ILE A 136 7.29 -1.12 -3.69
C ILE A 136 8.11 -1.61 -2.48
N ARG A 137 9.39 -1.97 -2.68
CA ARG A 137 10.33 -2.31 -1.60
C ARG A 137 11.14 -1.12 -1.09
N TYR A 138 10.95 0.08 -1.63
CA TYR A 138 11.77 1.24 -1.30
C TYR A 138 11.67 1.63 0.18
N ASN A 139 12.84 1.68 0.83
CA ASN A 139 13.02 2.27 2.14
C ASN A 139 14.49 2.66 2.34
N ASP A 140 14.75 3.95 2.23
CA ASP A 140 16.07 4.56 2.49
C ASP A 140 15.95 5.62 3.59
N PHE A 141 15.20 5.32 4.66
CA PHE A 141 14.74 6.33 5.62
C PHE A 141 15.84 7.14 6.30
N LEU A 142 17.07 6.62 6.34
CA LEU A 142 18.24 7.30 6.91
C LEU A 142 18.75 8.44 6.01
N HIS A 143 18.48 8.39 4.70
CA HIS A 143 19.02 9.32 3.72
C HIS A 143 17.94 10.07 2.93
N ASP A 144 16.71 9.55 2.83
CA ASP A 144 15.62 10.22 2.13
C ASP A 144 15.05 11.39 2.98
N PRO A 145 15.12 12.65 2.50
CA PRO A 145 14.52 13.77 3.21
C PRO A 145 12.99 13.66 3.40
N LEU A 146 12.29 12.90 2.56
CA LEU A 146 10.86 12.64 2.71
C LEU A 146 10.54 11.68 3.87
N SER A 147 11.54 10.95 4.37
CA SER A 147 11.40 10.07 5.53
C SER A 147 11.55 10.79 6.87
N LEU A 148 11.91 12.08 6.87
CA LEU A 148 12.12 12.87 8.08
C LEU A 148 10.80 13.23 8.79
N CYS A 149 10.66 12.77 10.03
CA CYS A 149 9.66 13.23 10.97
C CYS A 149 10.20 14.40 11.81
N LYS A 150 9.79 15.63 11.49
CA LYS A 150 10.25 16.85 12.20
C LYS A 150 9.94 16.86 13.70
N ALA A 151 8.85 16.21 14.10
CA ALA A 151 8.43 16.10 15.50
C ALA A 151 9.07 14.90 16.24
N CYS A 152 9.89 14.10 15.56
CA CYS A 152 10.52 12.93 16.14
C CYS A 152 11.97 13.22 16.58
N ARG A 153 12.47 12.43 17.53
CA ARG A 153 13.90 12.34 17.85
C ARG A 153 14.30 10.86 17.93
N PRO A 154 15.15 10.34 17.02
CA PRO A 154 15.72 11.00 15.85
C PRO A 154 14.67 11.35 14.76
N GLN A 155 15.03 12.23 13.82
CA GLN A 155 14.10 12.65 12.75
C GLN A 155 13.87 11.58 11.67
N PRO A 156 14.91 10.89 11.12
CA PRO A 156 14.71 9.74 10.26
C PRO A 156 13.78 8.71 10.92
N ASN A 157 12.76 8.27 10.20
CA ASN A 157 11.82 7.27 10.72
C ASN A 157 11.53 6.18 9.68
N GLY A 158 11.75 4.93 10.06
CA GLY A 158 11.56 3.75 9.21
C GLY A 158 10.12 3.52 8.77
N GLU A 159 9.13 4.17 9.38
CA GLU A 159 7.72 4.15 8.95
C GLU A 159 7.49 4.99 7.69
N ASN A 160 8.28 6.05 7.48
CA ASN A 160 8.06 7.04 6.43
C ASN A 160 8.70 6.61 5.10
N ALA A 161 8.33 5.43 4.62
CA ALA A 161 8.80 4.84 3.36
C ALA A 161 7.67 4.06 2.67
N ILE A 162 7.87 3.62 1.42
CA ILE A 162 6.88 2.77 0.75
C ILE A 162 6.79 1.41 1.46
N SER A 163 7.95 0.80 1.77
CA SER A 163 8.05 -0.45 2.52
C SER A 163 8.57 -0.19 3.94
N ALA A 164 7.67 0.09 4.88
CA ALA A 164 8.05 0.47 6.25
C ALA A 164 8.94 -0.58 6.96
N ARG A 165 9.86 -0.10 7.79
CA ARG A 165 10.76 -0.87 8.67
C ARG A 165 10.74 -0.30 10.08
N SER A 166 9.60 -0.43 10.76
CA SER A 166 9.42 0.12 12.10
C SER A 166 10.35 -0.54 13.13
N ASP A 167 10.90 -1.72 12.85
CA ASP A 167 11.87 -2.41 13.70
C ASP A 167 13.20 -1.66 13.84
N LEU A 168 13.56 -0.88 12.81
CA LEU A 168 14.80 -0.10 12.76
C LEU A 168 14.71 1.25 13.48
N ASN A 169 13.51 1.65 13.93
CA ASN A 169 13.35 2.81 14.80
C ASN A 169 13.92 2.51 16.20
N PRO A 170 14.63 3.44 16.85
CA PRO A 170 15.15 3.22 18.20
C PRO A 170 14.04 3.13 19.26
N ALA A 171 14.11 2.13 20.14
CA ALA A 171 13.13 1.90 21.21
C ALA A 171 12.92 3.12 22.13
N ASN A 172 13.99 3.89 22.38
CA ASN A 172 14.02 5.05 23.26
C ASN A 172 13.81 6.38 22.53
N GLY A 173 13.37 6.35 21.27
CA GLY A 173 13.05 7.54 20.50
C GLY A 173 11.83 8.30 21.05
N SER A 174 11.75 9.59 20.74
CA SER A 174 10.56 10.41 20.99
C SER A 174 9.72 10.48 19.73
N TYR A 175 8.47 10.04 19.83
CA TYR A 175 7.55 9.92 18.71
C TYR A 175 6.20 10.56 19.04
N PRO A 176 5.60 11.36 18.14
CA PRO A 176 4.36 12.08 18.44
C PRO A 176 3.12 11.16 18.51
N PHE A 177 3.18 9.97 17.91
CA PHE A 177 2.11 8.97 17.96
C PHE A 177 2.66 7.55 17.66
N GLN A 178 1.87 6.53 18.00
CA GLN A 178 2.31 5.13 18.08
C GLN A 178 2.87 4.55 16.76
N ALA A 179 2.32 4.94 15.61
CA ALA A 179 2.74 4.39 14.31
C ALA A 179 4.24 4.62 14.01
N LEU A 180 4.81 5.69 14.57
CA LEU A 180 6.21 6.08 14.35
C LEU A 180 7.19 5.41 15.32
N GLN A 181 6.70 4.65 16.30
CA GLN A 181 7.53 3.98 17.31
C GLN A 181 8.24 2.73 16.74
N GLN A 182 9.17 2.18 17.53
CA GLN A 182 9.72 0.86 17.27
C GLN A 182 8.62 -0.21 17.39
N ARG A 183 8.43 -1.01 16.33
CA ARG A 183 7.41 -2.07 16.29
C ARG A 183 7.90 -3.27 15.49
N SER A 184 7.46 -4.47 15.85
CA SER A 184 7.58 -5.67 15.00
C SER A 184 6.53 -5.60 13.89
N HIS A 185 6.65 -4.58 13.04
CA HIS A 185 5.67 -4.20 12.01
C HIS A 185 6.40 -3.50 10.85
N GLY A 186 5.85 -3.62 9.63
CA GLY A 186 6.41 -3.00 8.44
C GLY A 186 5.82 -3.58 7.16
N GLY A 187 6.43 -3.27 6.02
CA GLY A 187 6.19 -4.01 4.78
C GLY A 187 6.78 -5.42 4.92
N ILE A 188 6.00 -6.45 4.57
CA ILE A 188 6.40 -7.86 4.75
C ILE A 188 6.39 -8.66 3.44
N ASP A 189 5.98 -8.05 2.34
CA ASP A 189 6.00 -8.64 1.02
C ASP A 189 5.94 -7.56 -0.07
N ALA A 190 6.12 -7.97 -1.32
CA ALA A 190 5.72 -7.23 -2.50
C ALA A 190 5.12 -8.21 -3.51
N LYS A 191 4.04 -7.84 -4.19
CA LYS A 191 3.40 -8.64 -5.25
C LYS A 191 3.13 -7.75 -6.44
N VAL A 192 3.62 -8.13 -7.60
CA VAL A 192 3.48 -7.36 -8.84
C VAL A 192 2.97 -8.28 -9.94
N THR A 193 1.97 -7.80 -10.67
CA THR A 193 1.51 -8.42 -11.91
C THR A 193 1.49 -7.38 -13.03
N SER A 194 1.32 -7.86 -14.24
CA SER A 194 1.14 -7.06 -15.45
C SER A 194 0.03 -7.69 -16.28
N MET A 195 -0.45 -7.03 -17.34
CA MET A 195 -1.46 -7.64 -18.22
C MET A 195 -1.04 -9.03 -18.72
N ALA A 196 0.23 -9.20 -19.11
CA ALA A 196 0.76 -10.48 -19.59
C ALA A 196 0.81 -11.55 -18.48
N LEU A 197 1.23 -11.17 -17.27
CA LEU A 197 1.29 -12.09 -16.13
C LEU A 197 -0.12 -12.46 -15.64
N ALA A 198 -1.02 -11.48 -15.50
CA ALA A 198 -2.39 -11.69 -15.07
C ALA A 198 -3.16 -12.61 -16.04
N LYS A 199 -2.98 -12.45 -17.35
CA LYS A 199 -3.55 -13.36 -18.36
C LYS A 199 -3.10 -14.81 -18.17
N ALA A 200 -1.89 -15.02 -17.66
CA ALA A 200 -1.34 -16.34 -17.35
C ALA A 200 -1.56 -16.77 -15.88
N LEU A 201 -2.33 -16.00 -15.09
CA LEU A 201 -2.53 -16.21 -13.65
C LEU A 201 -1.21 -16.26 -12.85
N ARG A 202 -0.26 -15.40 -13.22
CA ARG A 202 1.08 -15.30 -12.63
C ARG A 202 1.31 -13.96 -11.96
N LEU A 203 2.29 -13.92 -11.07
CA LEU A 203 2.82 -12.70 -10.45
C LEU A 203 4.29 -12.88 -10.07
N VAL A 204 5.00 -11.76 -9.85
CA VAL A 204 6.27 -11.76 -9.14
C VAL A 204 5.98 -11.45 -7.68
N ALA A 205 6.50 -12.26 -6.77
CA ALA A 205 6.36 -12.09 -5.33
C ALA A 205 7.72 -12.02 -4.64
N VAL A 206 7.83 -11.19 -3.61
CA VAL A 206 8.95 -11.19 -2.66
C VAL A 206 8.35 -11.31 -1.27
N SER A 207 8.87 -12.22 -0.46
CA SER A 207 8.45 -12.38 0.93
C SER A 207 9.51 -11.81 1.89
N GLY A 208 9.05 -11.24 2.98
CA GLY A 208 9.87 -10.65 4.03
C GLY A 208 10.05 -9.12 3.91
N PRO A 209 10.51 -8.48 5.00
CA PRO A 209 10.83 -7.06 5.00
C PRO A 209 11.80 -6.65 3.91
N THR A 210 11.74 -5.38 3.51
CA THR A 210 12.74 -4.83 2.58
C THR A 210 14.15 -4.92 3.15
N TRP A 211 15.11 -5.26 2.31
CA TRP A 211 16.54 -5.33 2.63
C TRP A 211 17.39 -4.67 1.53
N ASP A 212 16.75 -3.92 0.64
CA ASP A 212 17.37 -3.39 -0.57
C ASP A 212 18.38 -2.28 -0.24
N GLN A 213 18.04 -1.42 0.74
CA GLN A 213 18.86 -0.29 1.20
C GLN A 213 19.04 -0.26 2.73
N VAL A 214 18.48 -1.25 3.42
CA VAL A 214 18.49 -1.39 4.88
C VAL A 214 18.95 -2.80 5.25
N PRO A 215 19.47 -3.02 6.48
CA PRO A 215 19.90 -4.36 6.89
C PRO A 215 18.75 -5.36 6.81
N PRO A 216 18.99 -6.60 6.33
CA PRO A 216 17.95 -7.62 6.33
C PRO A 216 17.46 -7.88 7.76
N PHE A 217 16.15 -8.08 7.89
CA PHE A 217 15.57 -8.40 9.19
C PHE A 217 16.00 -9.80 9.62
N GLN A 218 16.40 -9.95 10.88
CA GLN A 218 16.76 -11.24 11.47
C GLN A 218 16.18 -11.34 12.88
N TRP A 219 15.39 -12.38 13.14
CA TRP A 219 14.68 -12.55 14.41
C TRP A 219 15.64 -12.57 15.60
N SER A 220 16.68 -13.41 15.54
CA SER A 220 17.63 -13.65 16.64
C SER A 220 18.41 -12.42 17.07
N THR A 221 18.66 -11.48 16.15
CA THR A 221 19.40 -10.24 16.41
C THR A 221 18.49 -9.01 16.51
N SER A 222 17.18 -9.18 16.32
CA SER A 222 16.22 -8.10 16.49
C SER A 222 15.89 -7.86 17.97
N PRO A 223 15.35 -6.67 18.31
CA PRO A 223 14.74 -6.42 19.63
C PRO A 223 13.52 -7.30 19.94
N PHE A 224 13.07 -8.12 18.99
CA PHE A 224 11.87 -8.95 19.06
C PHE A 224 12.19 -10.45 19.11
N SER A 225 13.43 -10.83 19.41
CA SER A 225 13.89 -12.23 19.44
C SER A 225 13.10 -13.11 20.42
N GLY A 226 12.47 -12.51 21.44
CA GLY A 226 11.59 -13.20 22.39
C GLY A 226 10.16 -13.46 21.88
N LEU A 227 9.75 -12.95 20.71
CA LEU A 227 8.42 -13.20 20.15
C LEU A 227 8.34 -14.59 19.51
N LEU A 228 7.20 -15.25 19.59
CA LEU A 228 6.98 -16.54 18.93
C LEU A 228 6.88 -16.37 17.41
N HIS A 229 7.72 -17.09 16.67
CA HIS A 229 7.76 -17.07 15.20
C HIS A 229 8.02 -18.47 14.63
N MET A 230 7.31 -19.48 15.15
CA MET A 230 7.50 -20.89 14.74
C MET A 230 7.35 -21.08 13.23
N GLY A 231 8.29 -21.80 12.63
CA GLY A 231 8.30 -22.09 11.20
C GLY A 231 8.77 -20.93 10.31
N GLN A 232 9.03 -19.76 10.89
CA GLN A 232 9.62 -18.65 10.15
C GLN A 232 11.15 -18.82 10.04
N PRO A 233 11.76 -18.44 8.90
CA PRO A 233 13.20 -18.26 8.80
C PRO A 233 13.70 -17.24 9.82
N ASP A 234 14.88 -17.47 10.38
CA ASP A 234 15.52 -16.49 11.27
C ASP A 234 15.91 -15.22 10.49
N LEU A 235 16.66 -15.37 9.39
CA LEU A 235 17.06 -14.29 8.49
C LEU A 235 16.10 -14.17 7.30
N TRP A 236 15.55 -12.97 7.09
CA TRP A 236 14.67 -12.64 5.98
C TRP A 236 15.44 -11.89 4.88
N LYS A 237 16.00 -12.67 3.95
CA LYS A 237 16.76 -12.15 2.80
C LYS A 237 16.38 -12.88 1.51
N PHE A 238 15.08 -13.00 1.25
CA PHE A 238 14.55 -13.66 0.06
C PHE A 238 14.57 -12.73 -1.15
N ALA A 239 14.96 -13.27 -2.30
CA ALA A 239 14.88 -12.60 -3.59
C ALA A 239 13.47 -12.73 -4.20
N PRO A 240 13.09 -11.86 -5.16
CA PRO A 240 11.86 -12.02 -5.91
C PRO A 240 11.78 -13.36 -6.63
N VAL A 241 10.60 -13.98 -6.63
CA VAL A 241 10.30 -15.20 -7.36
C VAL A 241 9.11 -15.00 -8.28
N LYS A 242 9.16 -15.64 -9.45
CA LYS A 242 8.01 -15.71 -10.35
C LYS A 242 7.12 -16.85 -9.87
N VAL A 243 5.92 -16.52 -9.41
CA VAL A 243 4.96 -17.51 -8.94
C VAL A 243 4.20 -18.04 -10.14
N SER A 244 4.29 -19.35 -10.33
CA SER A 244 3.52 -20.11 -11.29
C SER A 244 2.79 -21.26 -10.58
N TRP A 245 1.73 -21.74 -11.21
CA TRP A 245 0.83 -22.77 -10.66
C TRP A 245 0.87 -24.06 -11.51
N ASP A 246 1.96 -24.25 -12.25
CA ASP A 246 2.29 -25.41 -13.07
C ASP A 246 3.16 -26.44 -12.34
#